data_AF-A0A5D3YP09-F1
#
_entry.id   AF-A0A5D3YP09-F1
#
_cell.length_a   1.000
_cell.length_b   1.000
_cell.length_c   1.000
_cell.angle_alpha   90.00
_cell.angle_beta   90.00
_cell.angle_gamma   90.00
#
_symmetry.space_group_name_H-M   'P 1'
#
loop_
_entity.id
_entity.type
_entity.pdbx_description
1 polymer ?
#
loop_
_entity_poly.entity_id
_entity_poly.type
_entity_poly.pdbx_seq_one_letter_code
_entity_poly.pdbx_strand_id
1 'polypeptide(L)'
;MKCENCGENIPLWQTEYNLDGITVCFDCYSNNYEDIKYRAKQKGKTKKKKVVTTNSENETNSYSDDDFFSTNGRIRRSTYFFRTLFLAIPFTIISLIPQSSQEPGPAILFILVAIGFGILQIIQAIKRLHDIDLGGEYILLSFIPIVNLIFGLYILFKEGTSGPNQYGEDPKKNERTSENKLNSSASNLKETISNKMQSSTNENTQNHGLDDLEKLADLKDKGIITEEEFVAKKKQILGL
;
A
#
# COMPACT_ATOMS: atom_id res chain seq x y z
N MET A 1 7.19 8.38 47.68
CA MET A 1 7.41 8.42 46.21
C MET A 1 7.06 9.82 45.72
N LYS A 2 7.66 10.31 44.63
CA LYS A 2 7.36 11.64 44.08
C LYS A 2 6.48 11.52 42.84
N CYS A 3 5.49 12.40 42.72
CA CYS A 3 4.67 12.52 41.53
C CYS A 3 5.53 12.96 40.34
N GLU A 4 5.46 12.23 39.22
CA GLU A 4 6.21 12.59 38.00
C GLU A 4 5.72 13.91 37.35
N ASN A 5 4.51 14.37 37.71
CA ASN A 5 3.91 15.54 37.10
C ASN A 5 4.13 16.83 37.90
N CYS A 6 3.87 16.83 39.21
CA CYS A 6 4.05 18.01 40.06
C CYS A 6 5.32 17.96 40.95
N GLY A 7 6.02 16.82 41.01
CA GLY A 7 7.23 16.67 41.82
C GLY A 7 7.00 16.55 43.34
N GLU A 8 5.75 16.68 43.80
CA GLU A 8 5.39 16.56 45.21
C GLU A 8 5.48 15.12 45.72
N ASN A 9 5.69 14.96 47.03
CA ASN A 9 5.69 13.66 47.68
C ASN A 9 4.26 13.13 47.81
N ILE A 10 4.02 11.94 47.27
CA ILE A 10 2.76 11.22 47.43
C ILE A 10 2.72 10.64 48.86
N PRO A 11 1.74 11.01 49.69
CA PRO A 11 1.61 10.50 51.04
C PRO A 11 1.24 9.01 51.03
N LEU A 12 1.76 8.26 52.02
CA LEU A 12 1.64 6.80 52.07
C LEU A 12 0.21 6.26 52.21
N TRP A 13 -0.74 7.10 52.63
CA TRP A 13 -2.16 6.73 52.77
C TRP A 13 -2.98 6.93 51.48
N GLN A 14 -2.38 7.49 50.44
CA GLN A 14 -3.06 7.81 49.19
C GLN A 14 -2.83 6.70 48.16
N THR A 15 -3.91 6.24 47.50
CA THR A 15 -3.83 5.22 46.44
C THR A 15 -2.98 5.73 45.28
N GLU A 16 -1.98 4.94 44.89
CA GLU A 16 -1.12 5.23 43.74
C GLU A 16 -1.92 5.10 42.44
N TYR A 17 -1.92 6.14 41.61
CA TYR A 17 -2.47 6.08 40.26
C TYR A 17 -1.32 5.87 39.28
N ASN A 18 -1.23 4.66 38.73
CA ASN A 18 -0.21 4.28 37.76
C ASN A 18 -0.84 4.17 36.35
N LEU A 19 -0.46 5.11 35.47
CA LEU A 19 -0.90 5.15 34.08
C LEU A 19 0.26 4.72 33.18
N ASP A 20 0.23 3.47 32.72
CA ASP A 20 1.25 2.84 31.85
C ASP A 20 2.71 3.14 32.28
N GLY A 21 2.99 3.10 33.59
CA GLY A 21 4.31 3.31 34.17
C GLY A 21 4.64 4.76 34.55
N ILE A 22 3.65 5.66 34.56
CA ILE A 22 3.77 7.01 35.13
C ILE A 22 3.01 7.06 36.45
N THR A 23 3.74 7.26 37.55
CA THR A 23 3.16 7.45 38.90
C THR A 23 2.80 8.92 39.12
N VAL A 24 1.52 9.19 39.43
CA VAL A 24 1.01 10.54 39.68
C VAL A 24 0.16 10.61 40.96
N CYS A 25 0.08 11.80 41.58
CA CYS A 25 -0.81 12.07 42.71
C CYS A 25 -2.27 12.24 42.25
N PHE A 26 -3.23 12.14 43.18
CA PHE A 26 -4.67 12.28 42.90
C PHE A 26 -5.02 13.62 42.27
N ASP A 27 -4.47 14.74 42.77
CA ASP A 27 -4.80 16.07 42.25
C ASP A 27 -4.31 16.27 40.81
N CYS A 28 -3.17 15.65 40.45
CA CYS A 28 -2.70 15.63 39.06
C CYS A 28 -3.55 14.68 38.21
N TYR A 29 -3.96 13.53 38.76
CA TYR A 29 -4.80 12.58 38.06
C TYR A 29 -6.18 13.21 37.72
N SER A 30 -6.83 13.90 38.65
CA SER A 30 -8.16 14.49 38.42
C SER A 30 -8.14 15.68 37.46
N ASN A 31 -7.10 16.52 37.54
CA ASN A 31 -7.06 17.77 36.77
C ASN A 31 -6.36 17.65 35.41
N ASN A 32 -5.48 16.65 35.22
CA ASN A 32 -4.64 16.52 34.02
C ASN A 32 -4.68 15.12 33.39
N TYR A 33 -5.75 14.35 33.62
CA TYR A 33 -5.88 12.95 33.17
C TYR A 33 -5.54 12.74 31.68
N GLU A 34 -6.12 13.54 30.79
CA GLU A 34 -5.96 13.35 29.33
C GLU A 34 -4.53 13.65 28.85
N ASP A 35 -3.86 14.67 29.42
CA ASP A 35 -2.45 14.97 29.11
C ASP A 35 -1.52 13.85 29.61
N ILE A 36 -1.75 13.39 30.84
CA ILE A 36 -0.96 12.30 31.44
C ILE A 36 -1.12 11.02 30.62
N LYS A 37 -2.35 10.69 30.20
CA LYS A 37 -2.66 9.54 29.35
C LYS A 37 -2.02 9.65 27.96
N TYR A 38 -1.99 10.84 27.37
CA TYR A 38 -1.30 11.08 26.10
C TYR A 38 0.22 10.85 26.24
N ARG A 39 0.84 11.39 27.29
CA ARG A 39 2.29 11.23 27.56
C ARG A 39 2.65 9.78 27.87
N ALA A 40 1.80 9.05 28.58
CA ALA A 40 1.98 7.62 28.86
C ALA A 40 1.98 6.79 27.56
N LYS A 41 1.05 7.08 26.63
CA LYS A 41 0.98 6.46 25.29
C LYS A 41 2.23 6.76 24.43
N GLN A 42 2.84 7.93 24.59
CA GLN A 42 4.07 8.29 23.88
C GLN A 42 5.31 7.61 24.49
N LYS A 43 5.40 7.48 25.83
CA LYS A 43 6.48 6.71 26.49
C LYS A 43 6.50 5.24 26.02
N GLY A 44 5.32 4.64 25.80
CA GLY A 44 5.18 3.30 25.22
C GLY A 44 5.70 3.18 23.78
N LYS A 45 5.54 4.23 22.95
CA LYS A 45 6.08 4.27 21.58
C LYS A 45 7.59 4.48 21.53
N THR A 46 8.17 5.25 22.46
CA THR A 46 9.64 5.44 22.53
C THR A 46 10.39 4.20 23.02
N LYS A 47 9.81 3.35 23.89
CA LYS A 47 10.43 2.06 24.27
C LYS A 47 10.50 1.07 23.09
N LYS A 48 9.55 1.10 22.14
CA LYS A 48 9.65 0.35 20.86
C LYS A 48 10.67 0.93 19.88
N LYS A 49 11.23 2.12 20.18
CA LYS A 49 12.22 2.82 19.35
C LYS A 49 13.63 2.79 19.95
N LYS A 50 13.92 1.89 20.90
CA LYS A 50 15.30 1.58 21.25
C LYS A 50 15.83 0.66 20.14
N VAL A 51 16.45 1.28 19.13
CA VAL A 51 17.29 0.61 18.15
C VAL A 51 18.37 -0.11 18.94
N VAL A 52 18.13 -1.39 19.22
CA VAL A 52 19.16 -2.31 19.63
C VAL A 52 19.93 -2.59 18.36
N THR A 53 21.04 -1.87 18.18
CA THR A 53 22.09 -2.24 17.24
C THR A 53 22.79 -3.47 17.81
N THR A 54 22.12 -4.62 17.74
CA THR A 54 22.80 -5.92 17.77
C THR A 54 23.00 -6.31 16.32
N ASN A 55 24.26 -6.44 15.93
CA ASN A 55 24.68 -7.21 14.78
C ASN A 55 24.18 -8.65 14.98
N SER A 56 22.96 -8.92 14.54
CA SER A 56 22.54 -10.24 14.09
C SER A 56 21.73 -10.00 12.84
N GLU A 57 22.08 -10.75 11.80
CA GLU A 57 21.37 -10.86 10.54
C GLU A 57 19.92 -11.29 10.83
N ASN A 58 19.07 -10.34 11.21
CA ASN A 58 17.64 -10.56 11.26
C ASN A 58 17.16 -10.34 9.84
N GLU A 59 17.13 -11.43 9.09
CA GLU A 59 16.21 -11.60 7.98
C GLU A 59 14.83 -11.16 8.49
N THR A 60 14.48 -9.90 8.22
CA THR A 60 13.09 -9.51 8.20
C THR A 60 12.51 -10.34 7.06
N ASN A 61 12.00 -11.53 7.39
CA ASN A 61 11.06 -12.23 6.54
C ASN A 61 9.92 -11.25 6.32
N SER A 62 10.04 -10.44 5.28
CA SER A 62 9.00 -9.58 4.78
C SER A 62 7.98 -10.55 4.20
N TYR A 63 7.13 -11.10 5.07
CA TYR A 63 5.93 -11.77 4.62
C TYR A 63 5.22 -10.76 3.72
N SER A 64 5.12 -11.08 2.43
CA SER A 64 4.32 -10.31 1.52
C SER A 64 2.90 -10.30 2.08
N ASP A 65 2.38 -9.12 2.39
CA ASP A 65 1.02 -8.93 2.93
C ASP A 65 -0.06 -9.62 2.05
N ASP A 66 0.30 -9.95 0.80
CA ASP A 66 -0.56 -10.50 -0.23
C ASP A 66 -0.54 -12.03 -0.39
N ASP A 67 0.27 -12.79 0.37
CA ASP A 67 0.33 -14.25 0.20
C ASP A 67 -1.07 -14.89 0.36
N PHE A 68 -1.39 -15.86 -0.50
CA PHE A 68 -2.73 -16.46 -0.57
C PHE A 68 -2.90 -17.64 0.40
N PHE A 69 -1.81 -18.28 0.80
CA PHE A 69 -1.84 -19.50 1.61
C PHE A 69 -1.44 -19.29 3.08
N SER A 70 -0.70 -18.22 3.38
CA SER A 70 -0.39 -17.83 4.75
C SER A 70 -1.57 -17.15 5.44
N THR A 71 -1.72 -17.30 6.75
CA THR A 71 -2.68 -16.54 7.58
C THR A 71 -2.11 -15.20 8.06
N ASN A 72 -0.82 -14.93 7.80
CA ASN A 72 -0.16 -13.71 8.24
C ASN A 72 -0.59 -12.50 7.41
N GLY A 73 -0.61 -11.34 8.06
CA GLY A 73 -0.97 -10.07 7.45
C GLY A 73 -2.46 -9.74 7.52
N ARG A 74 -2.82 -8.67 6.82
CA ARG A 74 -4.16 -8.05 6.83
C ARG A 74 -4.66 -7.87 5.41
N ILE A 75 -5.96 -8.09 5.20
CA ILE A 75 -6.59 -7.81 3.92
C ILE A 75 -7.69 -6.77 4.02
N ARG A 76 -7.74 -5.91 3.01
CA ARG A 76 -8.78 -4.90 2.86
C ARG A 76 -10.12 -5.54 2.53
N ARG A 77 -11.21 -4.82 2.83
CA ARG A 77 -12.59 -5.24 2.52
C ARG A 77 -12.81 -5.57 1.03
N SER A 78 -12.24 -4.78 0.11
CA SER A 78 -12.40 -4.99 -1.34
C SER A 78 -11.67 -6.24 -1.80
N THR A 79 -10.40 -6.38 -1.39
CA THR A 79 -9.59 -7.57 -1.69
C THR A 79 -10.23 -8.83 -1.11
N TYR A 80 -10.73 -8.76 0.13
CA TYR A 80 -11.48 -9.87 0.74
C TYR A 80 -12.72 -10.24 -0.08
N PHE A 81 -13.54 -9.26 -0.46
CA PHE A 81 -14.74 -9.50 -1.26
C PHE A 81 -14.43 -10.18 -2.60
N PHE A 82 -13.47 -9.65 -3.36
CA PHE A 82 -13.10 -10.24 -4.66
C PHE A 82 -12.45 -11.61 -4.53
N ARG A 83 -11.57 -11.82 -3.53
CA ARG A 83 -10.97 -13.15 -3.28
C ARG A 83 -12.02 -14.17 -2.85
N THR A 84 -12.97 -13.76 -2.00
CA THR A 84 -14.09 -14.63 -1.58
C THR A 84 -14.96 -15.01 -2.78
N LEU A 85 -15.28 -14.05 -3.65
CA LEU A 85 -16.06 -14.28 -4.86
C LEU A 85 -15.33 -15.19 -5.86
N PHE A 86 -14.03 -14.96 -6.07
CA PHE A 86 -13.17 -15.77 -6.92
C PHE A 86 -13.13 -17.24 -6.47
N LEU A 87 -13.14 -17.49 -5.16
CA LEU A 87 -13.21 -18.86 -4.61
C LEU A 87 -14.64 -19.42 -4.64
N ALA A 88 -15.66 -18.61 -4.40
CA ALA A 88 -17.05 -19.06 -4.31
C ALA A 88 -17.65 -19.47 -5.67
N ILE A 89 -17.41 -18.68 -6.74
CA ILE A 89 -17.99 -18.94 -8.07
C ILE A 89 -17.67 -20.36 -8.59
N PRO A 90 -16.40 -20.77 -8.76
CA PRO A 90 -16.10 -22.11 -9.28
C PRO A 90 -16.62 -23.22 -8.37
N PHE A 91 -16.58 -23.01 -7.05
CA PHE A 91 -17.14 -23.97 -6.09
C PHE A 91 -18.66 -24.15 -6.28
N THR A 92 -19.42 -23.05 -6.47
CA THR A 92 -20.86 -23.15 -6.75
C THR A 92 -21.16 -23.86 -8.06
N ILE A 93 -20.39 -23.59 -9.13
CA ILE A 93 -20.54 -24.25 -10.43
C ILE A 93 -20.34 -25.77 -10.29
N ILE A 94 -19.27 -26.19 -9.60
CA ILE A 94 -18.99 -27.62 -9.35
C ILE A 94 -20.12 -28.26 -8.54
N SER A 95 -20.65 -27.55 -7.55
CA SER A 95 -21.74 -28.03 -6.68
C SER A 95 -23.08 -28.20 -7.41
N LEU A 96 -23.28 -27.51 -8.53
CA LEU A 96 -24.49 -27.63 -9.36
C LEU A 96 -24.45 -28.86 -10.29
N ILE A 97 -23.30 -29.51 -10.45
CA ILE A 97 -23.18 -30.71 -11.29
C ILE A 97 -23.93 -31.86 -10.59
N PRO A 98 -24.98 -32.43 -11.21
CA PRO A 98 -25.75 -33.49 -10.59
C PRO A 98 -24.88 -34.72 -10.32
N GLN A 99 -24.81 -35.11 -9.05
CA GLN A 99 -24.09 -36.30 -8.60
C GLN A 99 -25.00 -37.52 -8.84
N SER A 100 -25.10 -37.96 -10.10
CA SER A 100 -25.98 -39.07 -10.50
C SER A 100 -25.28 -40.43 -10.53
N SER A 101 -23.97 -40.47 -10.27
CA SER A 101 -23.22 -41.73 -10.23
C SER A 101 -23.44 -42.45 -8.90
N GLN A 102 -23.79 -43.74 -8.94
CA GLN A 102 -23.76 -44.63 -7.78
C GLN A 102 -22.33 -44.97 -7.32
N GLU A 103 -21.32 -44.59 -8.11
CA GLU A 103 -19.91 -44.76 -7.77
C GLU A 103 -19.49 -43.81 -6.64
N PRO A 104 -18.77 -44.28 -5.62
CA PRO A 104 -18.30 -43.44 -4.52
C PRO A 104 -17.19 -42.45 -4.93
N GLY A 105 -16.52 -42.69 -6.06
CA GLY A 105 -15.36 -41.89 -6.52
C GLY A 105 -15.66 -40.39 -6.66
N PRO A 106 -16.69 -39.98 -7.44
CA PRO A 106 -17.03 -38.57 -7.62
C PRO A 106 -17.40 -37.84 -6.31
N ALA A 107 -18.08 -38.53 -5.39
CA ALA A 107 -18.44 -37.96 -4.09
C ALA A 107 -17.19 -37.67 -3.23
N ILE A 108 -16.22 -38.59 -3.20
CA ILE A 108 -14.96 -38.40 -2.46
C ILE A 108 -14.17 -37.22 -3.06
N LEU A 109 -14.07 -37.15 -4.39
CA LEU A 109 -13.38 -36.05 -5.07
C LEU A 109 -14.03 -34.70 -4.73
N PHE A 110 -15.37 -34.63 -4.76
CA PHE A 110 -16.11 -33.42 -4.39
C PHE A 110 -15.78 -32.96 -2.96
N ILE A 111 -15.75 -33.89 -2.00
CA ILE A 111 -15.40 -33.58 -0.60
C ILE A 111 -13.98 -33.02 -0.50
N LEU A 112 -13.00 -33.61 -1.19
CA LEU A 112 -11.62 -33.13 -1.18
C LEU A 112 -11.50 -31.71 -1.75
N VAL A 113 -12.19 -31.44 -2.86
CA VAL A 113 -12.26 -30.10 -3.45
C VAL A 113 -12.93 -29.12 -2.49
N ALA A 114 -14.05 -29.51 -1.86
CA ALA A 114 -14.76 -28.68 -0.89
C ALA A 114 -13.88 -28.31 0.31
N ILE A 115 -13.10 -29.27 0.83
CA ILE A 115 -12.15 -29.03 1.93
C ILE A 115 -11.07 -28.03 1.49
N GLY A 116 -10.47 -28.23 0.30
CA GLY A 116 -9.44 -27.33 -0.23
C GLY A 116 -9.94 -25.90 -0.38
N PHE A 117 -11.09 -25.70 -1.01
CA PHE A 117 -11.72 -24.38 -1.14
C PHE A 117 -12.12 -23.80 0.22
N GLY A 118 -12.63 -24.62 1.14
CA GLY A 118 -13.00 -24.22 2.48
C GLY A 118 -11.82 -23.67 3.29
N ILE A 119 -10.66 -24.34 3.23
CA ILE A 119 -9.44 -23.89 3.91
C ILE A 119 -9.00 -22.53 3.37
N LEU A 120 -9.00 -22.34 2.06
CA LEU A 120 -8.64 -21.05 1.45
C LEU A 120 -9.60 -19.94 1.89
N GLN A 121 -10.90 -20.21 1.93
CA GLN A 121 -11.88 -19.24 2.44
C GLN A 121 -11.65 -18.88 3.91
N ILE A 122 -11.30 -19.86 4.74
CA ILE A 122 -10.96 -19.65 6.16
C ILE A 122 -9.71 -18.78 6.29
N ILE A 123 -8.65 -19.05 5.52
CA ILE A 123 -7.42 -18.24 5.52
C ILE A 123 -7.74 -16.78 5.19
N GLN A 124 -8.54 -16.56 4.14
CA GLN A 124 -8.94 -15.21 3.75
C GLN A 124 -9.79 -14.52 4.82
N ALA A 125 -10.71 -15.25 5.45
CA ALA A 125 -11.51 -14.70 6.56
C ALA A 125 -10.62 -14.32 7.76
N ILE A 126 -9.67 -15.17 8.17
CA ILE A 126 -8.73 -14.88 9.28
C ILE A 126 -7.97 -13.57 9.02
N LYS A 127 -7.44 -13.34 7.82
CA LYS A 127 -6.77 -12.07 7.49
C LYS A 127 -7.71 -10.86 7.55
N ARG A 128 -9.00 -11.07 7.29
CA ARG A 128 -10.01 -10.01 7.40
C ARG A 128 -10.33 -9.72 8.87
N LEU A 129 -10.40 -10.76 9.71
CA LEU A 129 -10.51 -10.59 11.16
C LEU A 129 -9.31 -9.82 11.73
N HIS A 130 -8.10 -10.17 11.29
CA HIS A 130 -6.88 -9.43 11.65
C HIS A 130 -6.94 -7.95 11.26
N ASP A 131 -7.58 -7.61 10.13
CA ASP A 131 -7.74 -6.21 9.72
C ASP A 131 -8.66 -5.42 10.68
N ILE A 132 -9.62 -6.11 11.31
CA ILE A 132 -10.56 -5.56 12.29
C ILE A 132 -9.98 -5.60 13.72
N ASP A 133 -8.72 -6.05 13.88
CA ASP A 133 -8.03 -6.24 15.16
C ASP A 133 -8.70 -7.29 16.06
N LEU A 134 -9.29 -8.31 15.42
CA LEU A 134 -9.82 -9.51 16.07
C LEU A 134 -8.89 -10.70 15.81
N GLY A 135 -8.79 -11.60 16.78
CA GLY A 135 -8.01 -12.82 16.63
C GLY A 135 -8.64 -13.83 15.67
N GLY A 136 -7.82 -14.75 15.17
CA GLY A 136 -8.26 -15.81 14.26
C GLY A 136 -9.27 -16.77 14.91
N GLU A 137 -9.31 -16.87 16.24
CA GLU A 137 -10.22 -17.72 17.00
C GLU A 137 -11.70 -17.42 16.76
N TYR A 138 -12.05 -16.17 16.39
CA TYR A 138 -13.43 -15.83 16.10
C TYR A 138 -13.93 -16.46 14.80
N ILE A 139 -13.06 -17.07 13.98
CA ILE A 139 -13.50 -17.84 12.81
C ILE A 139 -14.35 -19.05 13.22
N LEU A 140 -14.20 -19.55 14.46
CA LEU A 140 -15.02 -20.64 14.98
C LEU A 140 -16.51 -20.28 15.01
N LEU A 141 -16.86 -19.00 15.11
CA LEU A 141 -18.25 -18.54 15.05
C LEU A 141 -18.89 -18.80 13.67
N SER A 142 -18.09 -18.89 12.61
CA SER A 142 -18.57 -19.20 11.27
C SER A 142 -19.02 -20.66 11.10
N PHE A 143 -18.73 -21.57 12.04
CA PHE A 143 -19.25 -22.94 11.99
C PHE A 143 -20.72 -23.05 12.41
N ILE A 144 -21.27 -22.02 13.08
CA ILE A 144 -22.68 -21.99 13.49
C ILE A 144 -23.47 -21.29 12.37
N PRO A 145 -24.41 -21.94 11.66
CA PRO A 145 -25.02 -21.39 10.44
C PRO A 145 -25.67 -20.01 10.59
N ILE A 146 -26.46 -19.82 11.65
CA ILE A 146 -27.16 -18.55 11.91
C ILE A 146 -26.16 -17.44 12.28
N VAL A 147 -25.18 -17.78 13.13
CA VAL A 147 -24.13 -16.83 13.54
C VAL A 147 -23.24 -16.48 12.36
N ASN A 148 -22.91 -17.45 11.50
CA ASN A 148 -22.11 -17.25 10.30
C ASN A 148 -22.74 -16.22 9.36
N LEU A 149 -24.06 -16.26 9.16
CA LEU A 149 -24.75 -15.27 8.33
C LEU A 149 -24.55 -13.84 8.87
N ILE A 150 -24.83 -13.64 10.16
CA ILE A 150 -24.72 -12.32 10.81
C ILE A 150 -23.26 -11.86 10.90
N PHE A 151 -22.35 -12.77 11.27
CA PHE A 151 -20.94 -12.51 11.44
C PHE A 151 -20.23 -12.26 10.10
N GLY A 152 -20.62 -12.98 9.05
CA GLY A 152 -20.15 -12.76 7.70
C GLY A 152 -20.54 -11.37 7.17
N LEU A 153 -21.78 -10.95 7.40
CA LEU A 153 -22.22 -9.58 7.09
C LEU A 153 -21.42 -8.55 7.90
N TYR A 154 -21.22 -8.79 9.19
CA TYR A 154 -20.41 -7.92 10.04
C TYR A 154 -18.97 -7.77 9.52
N ILE A 155 -18.29 -8.87 9.20
CA ILE A 155 -16.92 -8.86 8.67
C ILE A 155 -16.83 -8.14 7.30
N LEU A 156 -17.88 -8.29 6.49
CA LEU A 156 -17.96 -7.71 5.16
C LEU A 156 -18.14 -6.18 5.21
N PHE A 157 -19.00 -5.69 6.09
CA PHE A 157 -19.34 -4.26 6.16
C PHE A 157 -18.50 -3.46 7.16
N LYS A 158 -17.97 -4.09 8.21
CA LYS A 158 -17.18 -3.37 9.22
C LYS A 158 -15.90 -2.81 8.61
N GLU A 159 -15.61 -1.54 8.92
CA GLU A 159 -14.36 -0.91 8.50
C GLU A 159 -13.15 -1.50 9.25
N GLY A 160 -12.03 -1.62 8.53
CA GLY A 160 -10.76 -2.05 9.09
C GLY A 160 -10.15 -1.02 10.05
N THR A 161 -9.19 -1.47 10.85
CA THR A 161 -8.43 -0.58 11.74
C THR A 161 -7.54 0.38 10.95
N SER A 162 -7.58 1.67 11.28
CA SER A 162 -6.75 2.69 10.64
C SER A 162 -5.34 2.69 11.25
N GLY A 163 -4.31 2.62 10.40
CA GLY A 163 -2.91 2.58 10.86
C GLY A 163 -2.42 1.18 11.25
N PRO A 164 -1.20 1.07 11.79
CA PRO A 164 -0.60 -0.22 12.15
C PRO A 164 -1.35 -0.85 13.33
N ASN A 165 -1.63 -2.15 13.23
CA ASN A 165 -2.22 -2.95 14.31
C ASN A 165 -1.26 -4.10 14.71
N GLN A 166 -1.69 -5.01 15.58
CA GLN A 166 -0.85 -6.11 16.06
C GLN A 166 -0.53 -7.17 14.99
N TYR A 167 -1.26 -7.18 13.88
CA TYR A 167 -1.15 -8.12 12.77
C TYR A 167 -0.39 -7.56 11.54
N GLY A 168 -0.04 -6.27 11.54
CA GLY A 168 0.76 -5.66 10.47
C GLY A 168 0.46 -4.18 10.20
N GLU A 169 1.18 -3.62 9.22
CA GLU A 169 0.93 -2.26 8.73
C GLU A 169 -0.43 -2.16 8.02
N ASP A 170 -0.94 -0.94 7.88
CA ASP A 170 -2.19 -0.70 7.18
C ASP A 170 -2.02 -1.03 5.68
N PRO A 171 -2.78 -1.99 5.13
CA PRO A 171 -2.68 -2.32 3.72
C PRO A 171 -2.94 -1.10 2.82
N LYS A 172 -3.71 -0.08 3.26
CA LYS A 172 -3.95 1.22 2.56
C LYS A 172 -2.69 2.01 2.24
N LYS A 173 -1.59 1.78 2.95
CA LYS A 173 -0.35 2.54 2.79
C LYS A 173 0.49 2.03 1.61
N ASN A 174 0.45 0.72 1.36
CA ASN A 174 1.25 0.06 0.31
C ASN A 174 0.78 0.46 -1.09
N GLU A 175 -0.53 0.45 -1.37
CA GLU A 175 -1.04 0.85 -2.69
C GLU A 175 -0.79 2.34 -2.99
N ARG A 176 -1.03 3.24 -2.02
CA ARG A 176 -0.74 4.68 -2.20
C ARG A 176 0.73 4.93 -2.52
N THR A 177 1.62 4.15 -1.92
CA THR A 177 3.05 4.24 -2.19
C THR A 177 3.39 3.77 -3.61
N SER A 178 2.77 2.67 -4.07
CA SER A 178 2.94 2.15 -5.42
C SER A 178 2.37 3.07 -6.51
N GLU A 179 1.17 3.63 -6.29
CA GLU A 179 0.54 4.60 -7.19
C GLU A 179 1.38 5.88 -7.32
N ASN A 180 1.87 6.41 -6.20
CA ASN A 180 2.73 7.60 -6.23
C ASN A 180 4.05 7.34 -6.97
N LYS A 181 4.67 6.16 -6.79
CA LYS A 181 5.86 5.77 -7.55
C LYS A 181 5.58 5.67 -9.04
N LEU A 182 4.49 5.00 -9.45
CA LEU A 182 4.11 4.87 -10.85
C LEU A 182 3.84 6.23 -11.51
N ASN A 183 3.11 7.10 -10.80
CA ASN A 183 2.78 8.44 -11.28
C ASN A 183 4.04 9.33 -11.42
N SER A 184 4.98 9.24 -10.46
CA SER A 184 6.26 9.95 -10.55
C SER A 184 7.13 9.47 -11.71
N SER A 185 7.16 8.16 -11.97
CA SER A 185 7.89 7.61 -13.11
C SER A 185 7.27 8.03 -14.44
N ALA A 186 5.94 8.06 -14.52
CA ALA A 186 5.22 8.52 -15.70
C ALA A 186 5.43 10.02 -15.97
N SER A 187 5.48 10.86 -14.93
CA SER A 187 5.77 12.29 -15.10
C SER A 187 7.20 12.52 -15.59
N ASN A 188 8.18 11.80 -15.01
CA ASN A 188 9.59 11.91 -15.41
C ASN A 188 9.82 11.46 -16.87
N LEU A 189 9.11 10.41 -17.31
CA LEU A 189 9.15 9.96 -18.71
C LEU A 189 8.56 10.99 -19.68
N LYS A 190 7.41 11.59 -19.32
CA LYS A 190 6.80 12.64 -20.14
C LYS A 190 7.72 13.86 -20.27
N GLU A 191 8.36 14.26 -19.19
CA GLU A 191 9.32 15.35 -19.18
C GLU A 191 10.55 15.04 -20.06
N THR A 192 11.09 13.83 -19.94
CA THR A 192 12.21 13.36 -20.77
C THR A 192 11.86 13.36 -22.26
N ILE A 193 10.66 12.90 -22.63
CA ILE A 193 10.19 12.88 -24.02
C ILE A 193 9.99 14.31 -24.55
N SER A 194 9.42 15.20 -23.74
CA SER A 194 9.22 16.61 -24.11
C SER A 194 10.55 17.31 -24.37
N ASN A 195 11.53 17.14 -23.48
CA ASN A 195 12.87 17.72 -23.63
C ASN A 195 13.58 17.16 -24.88
N LYS A 196 13.43 15.87 -25.16
CA LYS A 196 14.00 15.23 -26.35
C LYS A 196 13.34 15.72 -27.64
N MET A 197 12.02 15.92 -27.65
CA MET A 197 11.32 16.50 -28.80
C MET A 197 11.76 17.94 -29.06
N GLN A 198 11.97 18.75 -28.01
CA GLN A 198 12.46 20.12 -28.15
C GLN A 198 13.90 20.15 -28.70
N SER A 199 14.79 19.27 -28.23
CA SER A 199 16.17 19.18 -28.75
C SER A 199 16.21 18.73 -30.20
N SER A 200 15.41 17.73 -30.58
CA SER A 200 15.34 17.25 -31.97
C SER A 200 14.69 18.28 -32.92
N THR A 201 13.78 19.11 -32.43
CA THR A 201 13.19 20.19 -33.24
C THR A 201 14.21 21.32 -33.47
N ASN A 202 14.95 21.72 -32.44
CA ASN A 202 15.98 22.75 -32.55
C ASN A 202 17.17 22.33 -33.44
N GLU A 203 17.63 21.08 -33.36
CA GLU A 203 18.68 20.57 -34.25
C GLU A 203 18.25 20.52 -35.72
N ASN A 204 17.00 20.12 -36.00
CA ASN A 204 16.52 19.99 -37.37
C ASN A 204 16.29 21.34 -38.05
N THR A 205 15.84 22.36 -37.30
CA THR A 205 15.68 23.73 -37.83
C THR A 205 17.02 24.38 -38.15
N GLN A 206 18.07 24.14 -37.37
CA GLN A 206 19.41 24.69 -37.68
C GLN A 206 20.08 23.99 -38.87
N ASN A 207 19.97 22.67 -38.97
CA ASN A 207 20.55 21.92 -40.10
C ASN A 207 19.87 22.28 -41.44
N HIS A 208 18.54 22.44 -41.46
CA HIS A 208 17.83 22.82 -42.70
C HIS A 208 18.28 24.19 -43.23
N GLY A 209 18.50 25.17 -42.35
CA GLY A 209 19.00 26.49 -42.75
C GLY A 209 20.43 26.45 -43.30
N LEU A 210 21.27 25.56 -42.78
CA LEU A 210 22.65 25.37 -43.25
C LEU A 210 22.69 24.65 -44.60
N ASP A 211 21.87 23.61 -44.78
CA ASP A 211 21.73 22.89 -46.06
C ASP A 211 21.20 23.81 -47.18
N ASP A 212 20.27 24.71 -46.85
CA ASP A 212 19.74 25.69 -47.80
C ASP A 212 20.82 26.72 -48.19
N LEU A 213 21.68 27.12 -47.26
CA LEU A 213 22.82 28.01 -47.53
C LEU A 213 23.88 27.34 -48.42
N GLU A 214 24.13 26.04 -48.22
CA GLU A 214 25.06 25.26 -49.05
C GLU A 214 24.57 25.14 -50.50
N LYS A 215 23.27 24.83 -50.69
CA LYS A 215 22.66 24.80 -52.03
C LYS A 215 22.69 26.15 -52.74
N LEU A 216 22.46 27.24 -52.00
CA LEU A 216 22.53 28.59 -52.57
C LEU A 216 23.96 28.96 -52.98
N ALA A 217 24.99 28.49 -52.26
CA ALA A 217 26.39 28.71 -52.62
C ALA A 217 26.75 27.98 -53.93
N ASP A 218 26.32 26.74 -54.11
CA ASP A 218 26.55 25.97 -55.34
C ASP A 218 25.86 26.61 -56.58
N LEU A 219 24.68 27.21 -56.39
CA LEU A 219 23.99 27.94 -57.46
C LEU A 219 24.70 29.25 -57.84
N LYS A 220 25.36 29.89 -56.88
CA LYS A 220 26.21 31.07 -57.11
C LYS A 220 27.44 30.69 -57.93
N ASP A 221 28.12 29.61 -57.56
CA ASP A 221 29.32 29.14 -58.24
C ASP A 221 29.05 28.70 -59.68
N LYS A 222 27.82 28.23 -59.96
CA LYS A 222 27.31 27.96 -61.32
C LYS A 222 26.93 29.21 -62.13
N GLY A 223 27.02 30.40 -61.53
CA GLY A 223 26.74 31.69 -62.18
C GLY A 223 25.25 31.97 -62.42
N ILE A 224 24.35 31.26 -61.73
CA ILE A 224 22.89 31.38 -61.92
C ILE A 224 22.33 32.57 -61.13
N ILE A 225 22.95 32.93 -60.00
CA ILE A 225 22.55 34.04 -59.13
C ILE A 225 23.70 35.03 -58.97
N THR A 226 23.37 36.31 -58.74
CA THR A 226 24.36 37.36 -58.52
C THR A 226 24.85 37.40 -57.05
N GLU A 227 26.06 37.92 -56.82
CA GLU A 227 26.66 37.99 -55.47
C GLU A 227 25.77 38.76 -54.48
N GLU A 228 25.16 39.84 -54.94
CA GLU A 228 24.32 40.71 -54.12
C GLU A 228 23.03 39.99 -53.67
N GLU A 229 22.43 39.20 -54.56
CA GLU A 229 21.24 38.38 -54.27
C GLU A 229 21.56 37.24 -53.29
N PHE A 230 22.75 36.65 -53.40
CA PHE A 230 23.21 35.63 -52.46
C PHE A 230 23.42 36.21 -51.06
N VAL A 231 24.06 37.37 -50.94
CA VAL A 231 24.28 38.04 -49.64
C VAL A 231 22.96 38.44 -48.99
N ALA A 232 21.99 38.94 -49.76
CA ALA A 232 20.66 39.27 -49.25
C ALA A 232 19.92 38.03 -48.71
N LYS A 233 19.91 36.91 -49.45
CA LYS A 233 19.27 35.66 -49.02
C LYS A 233 19.98 35.01 -47.83
N LYS A 234 21.31 35.05 -47.79
CA LYS A 234 22.10 34.56 -46.66
C LYS A 234 21.77 35.32 -45.36
N LYS A 235 21.65 36.64 -45.46
CA LYS A 235 21.28 37.50 -44.33
C LYS A 235 19.87 37.18 -43.82
N GLN A 236 18.93 36.92 -44.73
CA GLN A 236 17.56 36.52 -44.41
C GLN A 236 17.48 35.17 -43.67
N ILE A 237 18.25 34.17 -44.10
CA ILE A 237 18.25 32.82 -43.50
C ILE A 237 18.94 32.81 -42.13
N LEU A 238 20.01 33.60 -41.96
CA LEU A 238 20.75 33.71 -40.70
C LEU A 238 20.13 34.71 -39.71
N GLY A 239 19.11 35.47 -40.12
CA GLY A 239 18.43 36.47 -39.28
C GLY A 239 19.32 37.65 -38.86
N LEU A 240 20.30 38.01 -39.69
CA LEU A 240 21.28 39.09 -39.46
C LEU A 240 20.87 40.42 -40.09
#